data_AF-A0A7R9C2L2-F1
#
_entry.id   AF-A0A7R9C2L2-F1
#
_cell.length_a   1.000
_cell.length_b   1.000
_cell.length_c   1.000
_cell.angle_alpha   90.00
_cell.angle_beta   90.00
_cell.angle_gamma   90.00
#
_symmetry.space_group_name_H-M   'P 1'
#
loop_
_entity.id
_entity.type
_entity.pdbx_description
1 polymer ?
#
loop_
_entity_poly.entity_id
_entity_poly.type
_entity_poly.pdbx_seq_one_letter_code
_entity_poly.pdbx_strand_id
1 'polypeptide(L)'
;MPEVLHPIVEKTLRSHFDLNVLKQLKEYKSGPVMFVKRLRDEIICVEPGNQATNRGIDLALGLLKHRYPKVFRGEALKAAKSFAEANSSSEASRIASSYQYREGDAELDALIGDHVQQKGADFPSLIDATDDASRIKLALHLVSFLRMLGLNNDMYQ
;
A
#
# COMPACT_ATOMS: atom_id res chain seq x y z
N MET A 1 -31.82 15.61 0.52
CA MET A 1 -32.57 14.33 0.49
C MET A 1 -33.86 14.52 1.28
N PRO A 2 -35.02 13.96 0.90
CA PRO A 2 -36.25 14.06 1.69
C PRO A 2 -36.08 13.35 3.05
N GLU A 3 -36.39 14.05 4.15
CA GLU A 3 -36.24 13.54 5.54
C GLU A 3 -36.99 12.23 5.79
N VAL A 4 -38.16 12.06 5.16
CA VAL A 4 -38.99 10.86 5.28
C VAL A 4 -38.26 9.58 4.84
N LEU A 5 -37.35 9.70 3.88
CA LEU A 5 -36.59 8.56 3.35
C LEU A 5 -35.27 8.34 4.10
N HIS A 6 -34.84 9.28 4.95
CA HIS A 6 -33.53 9.25 5.61
C HIS A 6 -33.27 7.94 6.36
N PRO A 7 -34.19 7.42 7.19
CA PRO A 7 -33.95 6.18 7.94
C PRO A 7 -33.82 4.95 7.03
N ILE A 8 -34.57 4.93 5.92
CA ILE A 8 -34.55 3.82 4.96
C ILE A 8 -33.21 3.82 4.21
N VAL A 9 -32.76 4.98 3.75
CA VAL A 9 -31.47 5.09 3.04
C VAL A 9 -30.32 4.81 3.98
N GLU A 10 -30.32 5.34 5.20
CA GLU A 10 -29.26 5.06 6.17
C GLU A 10 -29.16 3.56 6.47
N LYS A 11 -30.30 2.90 6.73
CA LYS A 11 -30.32 1.45 6.95
C LYS A 11 -29.83 0.68 5.72
N THR A 12 -30.27 1.07 4.53
CA THR A 12 -29.86 0.42 3.28
C THR A 12 -28.35 0.55 3.05
N LEU A 13 -27.79 1.75 3.25
CA LEU A 13 -26.35 2.00 3.16
C LEU A 13 -25.58 1.13 4.15
N ARG A 14 -25.96 1.15 5.43
CA ARG A 14 -25.27 0.36 6.46
C ARG A 14 -25.35 -1.15 6.23
N SER A 15 -26.47 -1.64 5.69
CA SER A 15 -26.69 -3.07 5.49
C SER A 15 -26.12 -3.62 4.17
N HIS A 16 -26.01 -2.80 3.13
CA HIS A 16 -25.66 -3.28 1.78
C HIS A 16 -24.40 -2.65 1.19
N PHE A 17 -23.92 -1.52 1.73
CA PHE A 17 -22.71 -0.85 1.26
C PHE A 17 -21.60 -1.01 2.31
N ASP A 18 -20.85 -2.12 2.23
CA ASP A 18 -19.62 -2.29 3.00
C ASP A 18 -18.52 -1.40 2.40
N LEU A 19 -18.33 -0.21 2.96
CA LEU A 19 -17.31 0.74 2.50
C LEU A 19 -15.87 0.35 2.91
N ASN A 20 -15.66 -0.86 3.44
CA ASN A 20 -14.33 -1.37 3.73
C ASN A 20 -13.61 -1.81 2.44
N VAL A 21 -13.03 -0.84 1.75
CA VAL A 21 -12.29 -1.04 0.50
C VAL A 21 -11.18 -2.09 0.65
N LEU A 22 -10.49 -2.14 1.80
CA LEU A 22 -9.43 -3.12 2.03
C LEU A 22 -9.97 -4.55 2.07
N LYS A 23 -11.14 -4.78 2.67
CA LYS A 23 -11.78 -6.11 2.69
C LYS A 23 -12.14 -6.55 1.28
N GLN A 24 -12.75 -5.68 0.49
CA GLN A 24 -13.07 -5.96 -0.91
C GLN A 24 -11.81 -6.26 -1.75
N LEU A 25 -10.72 -5.48 -1.57
CA LEU A 25 -9.45 -5.73 -2.25
C LEU A 25 -8.82 -7.09 -1.90
N LYS A 26 -8.99 -7.56 -0.66
CA LYS A 26 -8.50 -8.88 -0.23
C LYS A 26 -9.28 -10.04 -0.86
N GLU A 27 -10.54 -9.83 -1.23
CA GLU A 27 -11.33 -10.82 -1.96
C GLU A 27 -10.89 -10.93 -3.43
N TYR A 28 -10.25 -9.90 -3.97
CA TYR A 28 -9.61 -9.93 -5.29
C TYR A 28 -8.25 -10.66 -5.26
N LYS A 29 -8.33 -11.99 -5.21
CA LYS A 29 -7.18 -12.90 -5.03
C LYS A 29 -6.17 -12.84 -6.18
N SER A 30 -6.64 -12.78 -7.42
CA SER A 30 -5.78 -12.87 -8.61
C SER A 30 -5.99 -11.66 -9.50
N GLY A 31 -4.90 -11.00 -9.87
CA GLY A 31 -4.89 -9.96 -10.89
C GLY A 31 -4.29 -8.61 -10.43
N PRO A 32 -4.05 -7.72 -11.40
CA PRO A 32 -3.49 -6.40 -11.14
C PRO A 32 -4.49 -5.52 -10.38
N VAL A 33 -3.97 -4.69 -9.48
CA VAL A 33 -4.72 -3.60 -8.82
C VAL A 33 -4.03 -2.30 -9.19
N MET A 34 -4.78 -1.39 -9.78
CA MET A 34 -4.29 -0.07 -10.14
C MET A 34 -4.78 0.95 -9.12
N PHE A 35 -3.86 1.65 -8.46
CA PHE A 35 -4.18 2.80 -7.63
C PHE A 35 -4.26 4.04 -8.52
N VAL A 36 -5.43 4.68 -8.56
CA VAL A 36 -5.65 5.92 -9.31
C VAL A 36 -5.66 7.07 -8.32
N LYS A 37 -4.72 8.00 -8.48
CA LYS A 37 -4.72 9.26 -7.73
C LYS A 37 -5.80 10.16 -8.32
N ARG A 38 -6.72 10.62 -7.47
CA ARG A 38 -7.77 11.56 -7.84
C ARG A 38 -7.51 12.94 -7.22
N LEU A 39 -8.22 13.96 -7.69
CA LEU A 39 -8.17 15.32 -7.14
C LEU A 39 -8.76 15.36 -5.72
N ARG A 40 -8.63 16.50 -5.02
CA ARG A 40 -8.79 16.61 -3.56
C ARG A 40 -10.12 16.10 -3.00
N ASP A 41 -11.17 16.15 -3.80
CA ASP A 41 -12.55 15.78 -3.49
C ASP A 41 -12.82 14.26 -3.50
N GLU A 42 -11.92 13.45 -4.06
CA GLU A 42 -12.09 12.00 -4.24
C GLU A 42 -11.05 11.17 -3.44
N ILE A 43 -10.34 11.79 -2.49
CA ILE A 43 -9.33 11.11 -1.67
C ILE A 43 -10.01 10.34 -0.53
N ILE A 44 -9.55 9.10 -0.27
CA ILE A 44 -9.94 8.30 0.89
C ILE A 44 -9.34 8.95 2.14
N CYS A 45 -10.03 9.95 2.66
CA CYS A 45 -9.70 10.63 3.90
C CYS A 45 -10.65 10.17 5.01
N VAL A 46 -10.16 10.08 6.25
CA VAL A 46 -11.03 9.88 7.42
C VAL A 46 -11.92 11.11 7.62
N GLU A 47 -11.36 12.29 7.36
CA GLU A 47 -12.06 13.57 7.38
C GLU A 47 -12.18 14.12 5.95
N PRO A 48 -13.41 14.27 5.41
CA PRO A 48 -13.62 14.77 4.05
C PRO A 48 -12.89 16.10 3.82
N GLY A 49 -12.11 16.19 2.75
CA GLY A 49 -11.33 17.38 2.40
C GLY A 49 -10.03 17.56 3.19
N ASN A 50 -9.78 16.79 4.25
CA ASN A 50 -8.53 16.84 5.00
C ASN A 50 -7.55 15.79 4.48
N GLN A 51 -6.68 16.20 3.56
CA GLN A 51 -5.65 15.35 2.96
C GLN A 51 -4.64 14.78 3.97
N ALA A 52 -4.47 15.42 5.12
CA ALA A 52 -3.60 14.90 6.18
C ALA A 52 -4.13 13.57 6.77
N THR A 53 -5.41 13.25 6.53
CA THR A 53 -6.04 11.99 6.95
C THR A 53 -6.14 10.96 5.81
N ASN A 54 -5.41 11.14 4.71
CA ASN A 54 -5.39 10.21 3.58
C ASN A 54 -4.94 8.80 4.02
N ARG A 55 -5.76 7.79 3.75
CA ARG A 55 -5.53 6.37 4.09
C ARG A 55 -5.04 5.53 2.92
N GLY A 56 -4.66 6.15 1.81
CA GLY A 56 -4.18 5.47 0.59
C GLY A 56 -2.93 4.64 0.85
N ILE A 57 -1.99 5.14 1.66
CA ILE A 57 -0.80 4.39 2.08
C ILE A 57 -1.21 3.18 2.94
N ASP A 58 -2.10 3.36 3.92
CA ASP A 58 -2.59 2.25 4.74
C ASP A 58 -3.35 1.19 3.92
N LEU A 59 -4.13 1.62 2.92
CA LEU A 59 -4.84 0.73 2.00
C LEU A 59 -3.85 -0.09 1.16
N ALA A 60 -2.84 0.55 0.58
CA ALA A 60 -1.82 -0.10 -0.21
C ALA A 60 -0.95 -1.05 0.64
N LEU A 61 -0.49 -0.61 1.81
CA LEU A 61 0.24 -1.46 2.75
C LEU A 61 -0.62 -2.64 3.22
N GLY A 62 -1.90 -2.42 3.46
CA GLY A 62 -2.86 -3.48 3.80
C GLY A 62 -2.99 -4.53 2.69
N LEU A 63 -3.04 -4.10 1.44
CA LEU A 63 -3.07 -4.98 0.27
C LEU A 63 -1.74 -5.74 0.13
N LEU A 64 -0.60 -5.05 0.20
CA LEU A 64 0.72 -5.64 0.10
C LEU A 64 0.98 -6.67 1.20
N LYS A 65 0.55 -6.38 2.44
CA LYS A 65 0.63 -7.32 3.55
C LYS A 65 -0.21 -8.58 3.31
N HIS A 66 -1.36 -8.43 2.66
CA HIS A 66 -2.19 -9.59 2.29
C HIS A 66 -1.56 -10.39 1.14
N ARG A 67 -0.99 -9.72 0.14
CA ARG A 67 -0.36 -10.34 -1.03
C ARG A 67 0.99 -10.98 -0.74
N TYR A 68 1.77 -10.41 0.17
CA TYR A 68 3.14 -10.86 0.50
C TYR A 68 3.31 -11.03 2.03
N PRO A 69 2.56 -11.96 2.65
CA PRO A 69 2.49 -12.08 4.11
C PRO A 69 3.83 -12.43 4.77
N LYS A 70 4.73 -13.11 4.05
CA LYS A 70 6.07 -13.45 4.55
C LYS A 70 7.05 -12.28 4.49
N VAL A 71 6.81 -11.30 3.62
CA VAL A 71 7.64 -10.10 3.48
C VAL A 71 7.23 -9.04 4.49
N PHE A 72 5.94 -8.71 4.54
CA PHE A 72 5.41 -7.61 5.39
C PHE A 72 5.10 -8.06 6.83
N ARG A 73 6.15 -8.40 7.57
CA ARG A 73 6.10 -8.79 8.99
C ARG A 73 7.25 -8.18 9.78
N GLY A 74 7.07 -8.07 11.10
CA GLY A 74 8.10 -7.59 12.01
C GLY A 74 8.63 -6.21 11.63
N GLU A 75 9.96 -6.08 11.58
CA GLU A 75 10.66 -4.84 11.25
C GLU A 75 10.45 -4.40 9.79
N ALA A 76 10.33 -5.35 8.85
CA ALA A 76 10.12 -5.03 7.44
C ALA A 76 8.80 -4.26 7.21
N LEU A 77 7.74 -4.58 7.95
CA LEU A 77 6.48 -3.83 7.87
C LEU A 77 6.63 -2.41 8.44
N LYS A 78 7.38 -2.23 9.53
CA LYS A 78 7.61 -0.91 10.13
C LYS A 78 8.45 -0.03 9.20
N ALA A 79 9.55 -0.58 8.70
CA ALA A 79 10.43 0.10 7.75
C ALA A 79 9.68 0.51 6.47
N ALA A 80 8.90 -0.40 5.87
CA ALA A 80 8.08 -0.09 4.70
C ALA A 80 7.05 0.99 4.96
N LYS A 81 6.42 0.98 6.14
CA LYS A 81 5.46 2.02 6.54
C LYS A 81 6.15 3.38 6.69
N SER A 82 7.22 3.47 7.48
CA SER A 82 7.96 4.71 7.68
C SER A 82 8.53 5.27 6.38
N PHE A 83 9.04 4.41 5.50
CA PHE A 83 9.53 4.80 4.19
C PHE A 83 8.42 5.34 3.27
N ALA A 84 7.23 4.69 3.26
CA ALA A 84 6.10 5.16 2.48
C ALA A 84 5.52 6.48 2.99
N GLU A 85 5.48 6.67 4.32
CA GLU A 85 4.95 7.87 4.98
C GLU A 85 5.93 9.06 4.98
N ALA A 86 7.16 8.88 4.50
CA ALA A 86 8.15 9.95 4.45
C ALA A 86 7.62 11.18 3.68
N ASN A 87 7.73 12.36 4.29
CA ASN A 87 7.17 13.60 3.76
C ASN A 87 8.02 14.22 2.66
N SER A 88 9.25 13.72 2.47
CA SER A 88 10.13 14.18 1.41
C SER A 88 10.99 13.07 0.82
N SER A 89 11.44 13.30 -0.42
CA SER A 89 12.42 12.45 -1.08
C SER A 89 13.73 12.30 -0.29
N SER A 90 14.15 13.37 0.39
CA SER A 90 15.34 13.37 1.24
C SER A 90 15.15 12.50 2.50
N GLU A 91 14.00 12.63 3.18
CA GLU A 91 13.68 11.81 4.35
C GLU A 91 13.63 10.32 3.99
N ALA A 92 12.95 9.99 2.90
CA ALA A 92 12.84 8.61 2.48
C ALA A 92 14.18 8.02 2.02
N SER A 93 15.03 8.82 1.37
CA SER A 93 16.40 8.41 1.03
C SER A 93 17.23 8.11 2.27
N ARG A 94 17.04 8.86 3.36
CA ARG A 94 17.71 8.61 4.65
C ARG A 94 17.24 7.29 5.27
N ILE A 95 15.93 7.02 5.24
CA ILE A 95 15.35 5.75 5.72
C ILE A 95 15.85 4.58 4.87
N ALA A 96 15.83 4.69 3.54
CA ALA A 96 16.36 3.64 2.65
C ALA A 96 17.85 3.35 2.91
N SER A 97 18.64 4.41 3.10
CA SER A 97 20.08 4.31 3.39
C SER A 97 20.37 3.61 4.72
N SER A 98 19.53 3.80 5.75
CA SER A 98 19.72 3.11 7.05
C SER A 98 19.57 1.60 6.94
N TYR A 99 18.88 1.10 5.91
CA TYR A 99 18.73 -0.32 5.61
C TYR A 99 19.57 -0.79 4.41
N GLN A 100 20.50 0.05 3.93
CA GLN A 100 21.35 -0.24 2.76
C GLN A 100 20.52 -0.62 1.52
N TYR A 101 19.36 0.01 1.38
CA TYR A 101 18.46 -0.15 0.23
C TYR A 101 18.63 1.03 -0.72
N ARG A 102 18.58 0.75 -2.03
CA ARG A 102 18.53 1.77 -3.09
C ARG A 102 17.27 1.55 -3.91
N GLU A 103 16.52 2.63 -4.17
CA GLU A 103 15.36 2.56 -5.06
C GLU A 103 15.76 2.08 -6.46
N GLY A 104 14.95 1.20 -7.06
CA GLY A 104 15.24 0.59 -8.36
C GLY A 104 16.33 -0.48 -8.35
N ASP A 105 16.49 -1.19 -7.23
CA ASP A 105 17.44 -2.31 -7.11
C ASP A 105 17.07 -3.47 -8.05
N ALA A 106 17.86 -3.63 -9.13
CA ALA A 106 17.65 -4.63 -10.18
C ALA A 106 17.78 -6.07 -9.68
N GLU A 107 18.50 -6.32 -8.59
CA GLU A 107 18.63 -7.66 -8.02
C GLU A 107 17.30 -8.11 -7.39
N LEU A 108 16.55 -7.17 -6.79
CA LEU A 108 15.24 -7.45 -6.22
C LEU A 108 14.17 -7.64 -7.31
N ASP A 109 14.27 -6.88 -8.41
CA ASP A 109 13.43 -7.10 -9.60
C ASP A 109 13.64 -8.51 -10.17
N ALA A 110 14.90 -8.94 -10.31
CA ALA A 110 15.25 -10.28 -10.77
C ALA A 110 14.73 -11.36 -9.80
N LEU A 111 14.88 -11.16 -8.49
CA LEU A 111 14.38 -12.09 -7.47
C LEU A 111 12.85 -12.27 -7.56
N ILE A 112 12.10 -11.19 -7.74
CA ILE A 112 10.65 -11.24 -7.91
C ILE A 112 10.31 -11.96 -9.22
N GLY A 113 11.01 -11.65 -10.31
CA GLY A 113 10.85 -12.29 -11.62
C GLY A 113 11.06 -13.81 -11.55
N ASP A 114 12.16 -14.25 -10.95
CA ASP A 114 12.49 -15.67 -10.77
C ASP A 114 11.45 -16.40 -9.93
N HIS A 115 10.97 -15.75 -8.85
CA HIS A 115 9.91 -16.32 -8.04
C HIS A 115 8.62 -16.53 -8.84
N VAL A 116 8.22 -15.52 -9.62
CA VAL A 116 7.03 -15.58 -10.45
C VAL A 116 7.14 -16.65 -11.53
N GLN A 117 8.32 -16.82 -12.14
CA GLN A 117 8.56 -17.89 -13.12
C GLN A 117 8.47 -19.28 -12.50
N GLN A 118 8.98 -19.48 -11.28
CA GLN A 118 9.03 -20.80 -10.64
C GLN A 118 7.72 -21.20 -9.95
N LYS A 119 7.02 -20.24 -9.31
CA LYS A 119 5.88 -20.50 -8.41
C LYS A 119 4.58 -19.84 -8.85
N GLY A 120 4.61 -19.04 -9.92
CA GLY A 120 3.46 -18.30 -10.43
C GLY A 120 3.28 -16.92 -9.77
N ALA A 121 2.29 -16.18 -10.27
CA ALA A 121 1.96 -14.82 -9.83
C ALA A 121 0.73 -14.76 -8.89
N ASP A 122 0.34 -15.89 -8.31
CA ASP A 122 -0.85 -15.98 -7.47
C ASP A 122 -0.63 -15.36 -6.10
N PHE A 123 -1.69 -14.77 -5.54
CA PHE A 123 -1.69 -14.26 -4.18
C PHE A 123 -2.54 -15.14 -3.24
N PRO A 124 -2.12 -15.31 -1.97
CA PRO A 124 -0.92 -14.75 -1.36
C PRO A 124 0.38 -15.42 -1.88
N SER A 125 1.35 -14.60 -2.26
CA SER A 125 2.67 -15.04 -2.68
C SER A 125 3.48 -15.53 -1.48
N LEU A 126 4.19 -16.64 -1.68
CA LEU A 126 5.06 -17.25 -0.68
C LEU A 126 6.52 -16.78 -0.81
N ILE A 127 6.77 -15.72 -1.58
CA ILE A 127 8.08 -15.07 -1.65
C ILE A 127 8.50 -14.67 -0.24
N ASP A 128 9.72 -15.02 0.11
CA ASP A 128 10.34 -14.69 1.39
C ASP A 128 11.80 -14.41 1.13
N ALA A 129 12.40 -13.66 2.03
CA ALA A 129 13.83 -13.42 2.01
C ALA A 129 14.54 -14.38 2.97
N THR A 130 15.78 -14.71 2.66
CA THR A 130 16.64 -15.59 3.44
C THR A 130 16.88 -15.10 4.87
N ASP A 131 16.96 -13.78 5.02
CA ASP A 131 17.29 -13.09 6.27
C ASP A 131 16.44 -11.82 6.44
N ASP A 132 16.47 -11.26 7.66
CA ASP A 132 15.66 -10.09 8.00
C ASP A 132 16.09 -8.82 7.25
N ALA A 133 17.37 -8.63 6.98
CA ALA A 133 17.86 -7.46 6.24
C ALA A 133 17.39 -7.50 4.78
N SER A 134 17.53 -8.64 4.11
CA SER A 134 17.00 -8.86 2.76
C SER A 134 15.48 -8.71 2.71
N ARG A 135 14.77 -9.14 3.76
CA ARG A 135 13.30 -8.96 3.85
C ARG A 135 12.91 -7.49 3.91
N ILE A 136 13.63 -6.70 4.70
CA ILE A 136 13.40 -5.26 4.79
C ILE A 136 13.63 -4.62 3.41
N LYS A 137 14.73 -4.93 2.73
CA LYS A 137 15.01 -4.42 1.38
C LYS A 137 13.91 -4.79 0.38
N LEU A 138 13.44 -6.03 0.40
CA LEU A 138 12.33 -6.47 -0.45
C LEU A 138 11.01 -5.73 -0.13
N ALA A 139 10.72 -5.49 1.15
CA ALA A 139 9.55 -4.71 1.55
C ALA A 139 9.63 -3.24 1.10
N LEU A 140 10.82 -2.62 1.22
CA LEU A 140 11.09 -1.26 0.75
C LEU A 140 10.95 -1.17 -0.78
N HIS A 141 11.47 -2.17 -1.50
CA HIS A 141 11.35 -2.26 -2.95
C HIS A 141 9.89 -2.41 -3.40
N LEU A 142 9.14 -3.32 -2.79
CA LEU A 142 7.73 -3.51 -3.09
C LEU A 142 6.86 -2.31 -2.74
N VAL A 143 7.27 -1.42 -1.83
CA VAL A 143 6.49 -0.21 -1.49
C VAL A 143 6.97 1.04 -2.25
N SER A 144 8.14 1.00 -2.89
CA SER A 144 8.73 2.12 -3.62
C SER A 144 7.81 2.70 -4.71
N PHE A 145 6.96 1.86 -5.31
CA PHE A 145 5.98 2.33 -6.31
C PHE A 145 4.96 3.32 -5.73
N LEU A 146 4.62 3.25 -4.44
CA LEU A 146 3.70 4.22 -3.82
C LEU A 146 4.26 5.63 -3.84
N ARG A 147 5.59 5.75 -3.81
CA ARG A 147 6.29 7.03 -3.88
C ARG A 147 6.36 7.55 -5.31
N MET A 148 6.48 6.66 -6.31
CA MET A 148 6.30 7.01 -7.73
C MET A 148 4.87 7.52 -8.03
N LEU A 149 3.86 7.03 -7.30
CA LEU A 149 2.48 7.51 -7.44
C LEU A 149 2.25 8.92 -6.82
N GLY A 150 3.28 9.52 -6.21
CA GLY A 150 3.18 10.85 -5.60
C GLY A 150 2.12 10.90 -4.50
N LEU A 151 1.94 9.80 -3.75
CA LEU A 151 1.08 9.78 -2.56
C LEU A 151 1.68 10.57 -1.39
N ASN A 152 2.96 10.92 -1.49
CA ASN A 152 3.68 11.71 -0.49
C ASN A 152 3.34 13.20 -0.69
N ASN A 153 3.31 13.96 0.41
CA ASN A 153 2.88 15.37 0.47
C ASN A 153 3.84 16.37 -0.24
N ASP A 154 4.78 15.89 -1.05
CA ASP A 154 5.85 16.66 -1.71
C ASP A 154 5.34 17.79 -2.64
N MET A 155 4.04 17.86 -2.94
CA MET A 155 3.47 18.85 -3.87
C MET A 155 2.87 20.10 -3.22
N TYR A 156 3.01 20.29 -1.90
CA TYR A 156 2.44 21.44 -1.18
C TYR A 156 3.43 22.16 -0.24
N GLN A 157 4.71 22.20 -0.61
CA GLN A 157 5.63 23.23 -0.10
C GLN A 157 5.90 24.28 -1.17
#